data_AF-A0A2G4RC96-F1
#
_entry.id   AF-A0A2G4RC96-F1
#
_cell.length_a   1.000
_cell.length_b   1.000
_cell.length_c   1.000
_cell.angle_alpha   90.00
_cell.angle_beta   90.00
_cell.angle_gamma   90.00
#
_symmetry.space_group_name_H-M   'P 1'
#
loop_
_entity.id
_entity.type
_entity.pdbx_description
1 polymer ?
#
loop_
_entity_poly.entity_id
_entity_poly.type
_entity_poly.pdbx_seq_one_letter_code
_entity_poly.pdbx_strand_id
1 'polypeptide(L)'
;MKTHTNPAQAPTPNALMAQATLNRPRRTVQGLLQAGDITQAAADAAERWCRNYVFGYYDYLEHTSPAPQGQTVRHDAVSWQMVRAQAMARITAVRDALGLCAHQRLRMMLVDDLSFRAMGEALFPTISSSSAQRKIAAQCALVLEQLAALEETFRRAAQEKRKRTPKTTPAHSKVLK
;
A
#
# COMPACT_ATOMS: atom_id res chain seq x y z
N MET A 1 8.98 44.40 -3.04
CA MET A 1 8.85 43.15 -2.25
C MET A 1 7.99 42.19 -3.05
N LYS A 2 8.55 41.07 -3.52
CA LYS A 2 7.84 40.10 -4.37
C LYS A 2 7.02 39.17 -3.47
N THR A 3 5.71 39.21 -3.62
CA THR A 3 4.77 38.28 -2.99
C THR A 3 4.94 36.90 -3.63
N HIS A 4 5.56 35.97 -2.91
CA HIS A 4 5.54 34.56 -3.28
C HIS A 4 4.16 33.98 -2.98
N THR A 5 3.25 34.13 -3.94
CA THR A 5 2.05 33.28 -4.02
C THR A 5 2.52 31.88 -4.37
N ASN A 6 2.50 30.98 -3.38
CA ASN A 6 2.67 29.55 -3.62
C ASN A 6 1.37 29.07 -4.30
N PRO A 7 1.38 28.68 -5.59
CA PRO A 7 0.16 28.21 -6.23
C PRO A 7 -0.20 26.89 -5.57
N ALA A 8 -1.43 26.79 -5.06
CA ALA A 8 -2.04 25.53 -4.66
C ALA A 8 -1.92 24.57 -5.85
N GLN A 9 -0.96 23.66 -5.76
CA GLN A 9 -0.57 22.79 -6.86
C GLN A 9 -1.71 21.80 -7.03
N ALA A 10 -2.49 21.98 -8.09
CA ALA A 10 -3.59 21.11 -8.41
C ALA A 10 -3.08 19.66 -8.45
N PRO A 11 -3.86 18.69 -7.93
CA PRO A 11 -3.63 17.28 -8.17
C PRO A 11 -3.11 16.99 -9.58
N THR A 12 -1.96 16.33 -9.70
CA THR A 12 -1.62 15.79 -11.02
C THR A 12 -2.70 14.75 -11.40
N PRO A 13 -3.11 14.68 -12.68
CA PRO A 13 -4.13 13.71 -13.12
C PRO A 13 -3.82 12.27 -12.67
N ASN A 14 -2.54 11.91 -12.63
CA ASN A 14 -2.06 10.61 -12.18
C ASN A 14 -2.35 10.35 -10.69
N ALA A 15 -2.25 11.36 -9.83
CA ALA A 15 -2.56 11.23 -8.40
C ALA A 15 -4.07 11.08 -8.16
N LEU A 16 -4.90 11.82 -8.90
CA LEU A 16 -6.37 11.64 -8.87
C LEU A 16 -6.79 10.24 -9.30
N MET A 17 -6.20 9.73 -10.39
CA MET A 17 -6.46 8.36 -10.84
C MET A 17 -5.96 7.31 -9.85
N ALA A 18 -4.81 7.52 -9.22
CA ALA A 18 -4.30 6.66 -8.17
C ALA A 18 -5.19 6.68 -6.91
N GLN A 19 -5.81 7.81 -6.58
CA GLN A 19 -6.77 7.89 -5.48
C GLN A 19 -8.06 7.13 -5.80
N ALA A 20 -8.55 7.22 -7.05
CA ALA A 20 -9.73 6.47 -7.49
C ALA A 20 -9.50 4.95 -7.45
N THR A 21 -8.27 4.48 -7.69
CA THR A 21 -7.93 3.04 -7.58
C THR A 21 -7.87 2.53 -6.14
N LEU A 22 -7.81 3.40 -5.12
CA LEU A 22 -7.87 2.99 -3.71
C LEU A 22 -9.28 2.63 -3.22
N ASN A 23 -10.31 3.18 -3.85
CA ASN A 23 -11.70 3.07 -3.37
C ASN A 23 -12.49 1.95 -4.06
N ARG A 24 -11.90 1.24 -5.02
CA ARG A 24 -12.57 0.15 -5.76
C ARG A 24 -12.03 -1.23 -5.33
N PRO A 25 -12.90 -2.17 -4.92
CA PRO A 25 -12.48 -3.56 -4.74
C PRO A 25 -11.95 -4.11 -6.07
N ARG A 26 -10.74 -4.68 -6.04
CA ARG A 26 -10.04 -5.15 -7.24
C ARG A 26 -10.67 -6.43 -7.74
N ARG A 27 -11.23 -6.38 -8.94
CA ARG A 27 -12.01 -7.48 -9.54
C ARG A 27 -11.20 -8.78 -9.63
N THR A 28 -9.90 -8.69 -9.91
CA THR A 28 -8.98 -9.84 -9.98
C THR A 28 -8.78 -10.51 -8.62
N VAL A 29 -8.51 -9.74 -7.57
CA VAL A 29 -8.37 -10.25 -6.19
C VAL A 29 -9.68 -10.84 -5.70
N GLN A 30 -10.80 -10.15 -5.94
CA GLN A 30 -12.12 -10.64 -5.58
C GLN A 30 -12.47 -11.94 -6.32
N GLY A 31 -12.11 -12.04 -7.61
CA GLY A 31 -12.29 -13.26 -8.39
C GLY A 31 -11.49 -14.45 -7.82
N LEU A 32 -10.24 -14.24 -7.43
CA LEU A 32 -9.43 -15.28 -6.77
C LEU A 32 -10.02 -15.68 -5.41
N LEU A 33 -10.50 -14.71 -4.62
CA LEU A 33 -11.12 -14.97 -3.32
C LEU A 33 -12.41 -15.78 -3.47
N GLN A 34 -13.27 -15.43 -4.44
CA GLN A 34 -14.50 -16.17 -4.73
C GLN A 34 -14.25 -17.57 -5.26
N ALA A 35 -13.16 -17.77 -6.01
CA ALA A 35 -12.72 -19.09 -6.48
C ALA A 35 -12.09 -19.95 -5.37
N GLY A 36 -11.74 -19.36 -4.22
CA GLY A 36 -11.02 -20.04 -3.15
C GLY A 36 -9.52 -20.20 -3.41
N ASP A 37 -8.97 -19.53 -4.42
CA ASP A 37 -7.53 -19.56 -4.75
C ASP A 37 -6.69 -18.78 -3.74
N ILE A 38 -7.31 -17.84 -3.00
CA ILE A 38 -6.68 -17.06 -1.94
C ILE A 38 -7.58 -16.95 -0.71
N THR A 39 -6.96 -16.67 0.43
CA THR A 39 -7.60 -16.41 1.71
C THR A 39 -8.05 -14.95 1.85
N GLN A 40 -8.96 -14.68 2.80
CA GLN A 40 -9.32 -13.31 3.16
C GLN A 40 -8.10 -12.51 3.64
N ALA A 41 -7.17 -13.15 4.36
CA ALA A 41 -5.96 -12.49 4.83
C ALA A 41 -5.08 -11.99 3.68
N ALA A 42 -4.99 -12.76 2.59
CA ALA A 42 -4.33 -12.37 1.35
C ALA A 42 -5.02 -11.20 0.65
N ALA A 43 -6.36 -11.20 0.59
CA ALA A 43 -7.12 -10.07 0.06
C ALA A 43 -6.89 -8.77 0.88
N ASP A 44 -6.94 -8.86 2.21
CA ASP A 44 -6.71 -7.70 3.08
C ASP A 44 -5.27 -7.18 2.98
N ALA A 45 -4.30 -8.09 2.83
CA ALA A 45 -2.89 -7.74 2.63
C ALA A 45 -2.68 -7.02 1.29
N ALA A 46 -3.38 -7.46 0.23
CA ALA A 46 -3.38 -6.80 -1.06
C ALA A 46 -3.88 -5.35 -0.96
N GLU A 47 -4.97 -5.12 -0.24
CA GLU A 47 -5.54 -3.78 -0.01
C GLU A 47 -4.56 -2.87 0.73
N ARG A 48 -3.95 -3.37 1.83
CA ARG A 48 -2.93 -2.63 2.58
C ARG A 48 -1.71 -2.31 1.73
N TRP A 49 -1.22 -3.27 0.95
CA TRP A 49 -0.08 -3.07 0.06
C TRP A 49 -0.36 -2.01 -1.01
N CYS A 50 -1.53 -2.10 -1.67
CA CYS A 50 -1.98 -1.09 -2.63
C CYS A 50 -2.05 0.30 -2.02
N ARG A 51 -2.62 0.43 -0.81
CA ARG A 51 -2.67 1.70 -0.08
C ARG A 51 -1.28 2.27 0.18
N ASN A 52 -0.36 1.44 0.67
CA ASN A 52 1.04 1.85 0.88
C ASN A 52 1.73 2.26 -0.42
N TYR A 53 1.45 1.57 -1.53
CA TYR A 53 2.04 1.88 -2.84
C TYR A 53 1.55 3.23 -3.34
N VAL A 54 0.22 3.43 -3.36
CA VAL A 54 -0.35 4.70 -3.84
C VAL A 54 0.11 5.86 -2.98
N PHE A 55 0.06 5.69 -1.66
CA PHE A 55 0.50 6.72 -0.72
C PHE A 55 1.99 7.04 -0.85
N GLY A 56 2.83 6.01 -1.01
CA GLY A 56 4.28 6.16 -1.13
C GLY A 56 4.73 6.81 -2.43
N TYR A 57 4.03 6.57 -3.54
CA TYR A 57 4.45 7.02 -4.88
C TYR A 57 3.65 8.22 -5.42
N TYR A 58 2.34 8.32 -5.17
CA TYR A 58 1.46 9.31 -5.80
C TYR A 58 1.00 10.47 -4.89
N ASP A 59 1.49 10.49 -3.64
CA ASP A 59 1.12 11.46 -2.61
C ASP A 59 -0.35 11.41 -2.17
N TYR A 60 -0.65 11.98 -1.00
CA TYR A 60 -2.02 12.19 -0.54
C TYR A 60 -2.41 13.61 -0.94
N LEU A 61 -3.39 13.74 -1.81
CA LEU A 61 -4.04 15.02 -2.01
C LEU A 61 -4.98 15.20 -0.82
N GLU A 62 -4.56 16.01 0.15
CA GLU A 62 -5.47 16.54 1.17
C GLU A 62 -6.76 16.94 0.47
N HIS A 63 -7.88 16.41 0.97
CA HIS A 63 -9.19 16.65 0.39
C HIS A 63 -9.39 18.15 0.10
N THR A 64 -9.51 18.50 -1.17
CA THR A 64 -10.05 19.79 -1.65
C THR A 64 -11.57 19.86 -1.50
N SER A 65 -12.11 19.26 -0.45
CA SER A 65 -13.50 19.47 -0.01
C SER A 65 -13.45 19.82 1.48
N PRO A 66 -14.11 20.91 1.92
CA PRO A 66 -13.88 21.47 3.24
C PRO A 66 -14.17 20.42 4.31
N ALA A 67 -13.19 20.15 5.16
CA ALA A 67 -13.35 19.27 6.30
C ALA A 67 -14.58 19.71 7.12
N PRO A 68 -15.43 18.77 7.60
CA PRO A 68 -16.46 19.12 8.58
C PRO A 68 -15.77 19.81 9.76
N GLN A 69 -16.26 21.00 10.09
CA GLN A 69 -15.68 21.83 11.14
C GLN A 69 -15.59 21.02 12.45
N GLY A 70 -14.37 20.73 12.92
CA GLY A 70 -14.16 20.20 14.27
C GLY A 70 -13.13 19.08 14.46
N GLN A 71 -12.54 18.49 13.41
CA GLN A 71 -11.50 17.46 13.57
C GLN A 71 -10.31 17.68 12.63
N THR A 72 -9.68 18.84 12.73
CA THR A 72 -8.39 19.09 12.08
C THR A 72 -7.29 18.56 13.00
N VAL A 73 -7.01 17.26 12.97
CA VAL A 73 -5.69 16.80 13.39
C VAL A 73 -4.73 17.30 12.30
N ARG A 74 -4.21 18.51 12.50
CA ARG A 74 -3.21 19.14 11.63
C ARG A 74 -1.92 18.35 11.80
N HIS A 75 -1.78 17.24 11.10
CA HIS A 75 -0.48 16.64 10.89
C HIS A 75 0.36 17.68 10.16
N ASP A 76 1.46 18.12 10.78
CA ASP A 76 2.40 19.00 10.11
C ASP A 76 3.00 18.29 8.89
N ALA A 77 3.46 19.04 7.89
CA ALA A 77 4.00 18.47 6.65
C ALA A 77 5.07 17.39 6.91
N VAL A 78 5.80 17.50 8.02
CA VAL A 78 6.81 16.54 8.48
C VAL A 78 6.19 15.20 8.91
N SER A 79 5.08 15.21 9.66
CA SER A 79 4.34 13.99 10.02
C SER A 79 3.90 13.22 8.78
N TRP A 80 3.44 13.92 7.74
CA TRP A 80 3.06 13.29 6.47
C TRP A 80 4.24 12.64 5.75
N GLN A 81 5.40 13.31 5.71
CA GLN A 81 6.62 12.73 5.15
C GLN A 81 7.07 11.48 5.91
N MET A 82 6.90 11.44 7.24
CA MET A 82 7.26 10.29 8.06
C MET A 82 6.36 9.06 7.75
N VAL A 83 5.04 9.28 7.64
CA VAL A 83 4.11 8.21 7.24
C VAL A 83 4.44 7.73 5.82
N ARG A 84 4.83 8.65 4.92
CA ARG A 84 5.17 8.32 3.53
C ARG A 84 6.44 7.48 3.47
N ALA A 85 7.47 7.87 4.22
CA ALA A 85 8.69 7.10 4.36
C ALA A 85 8.40 5.69 4.90
N GLN A 86 7.50 5.56 5.87
CA GLN A 86 7.09 4.26 6.39
C GLN A 86 6.36 3.40 5.36
N ALA A 87 5.46 3.99 4.56
CA ALA A 87 4.78 3.28 3.47
C ALA A 87 5.79 2.79 2.41
N MET A 88 6.73 3.64 2.00
CA MET A 88 7.80 3.26 1.07
C MET A 88 8.69 2.17 1.64
N ALA A 89 9.08 2.26 2.91
CA ALA A 89 9.87 1.23 3.58
C ALA A 89 9.17 -0.14 3.57
N ARG A 90 7.84 -0.17 3.73
CA ARG A 90 7.05 -1.41 3.61
C ARG A 90 7.05 -1.96 2.19
N ILE A 91 6.89 -1.10 1.17
CA ILE A 91 6.95 -1.53 -0.23
C ILE A 91 8.33 -2.11 -0.57
N THR A 92 9.40 -1.45 -0.13
CA THR A 92 10.78 -1.92 -0.31
C THR A 92 11.00 -3.24 0.42
N ALA A 93 10.56 -3.38 1.67
CA ALA A 93 10.70 -4.63 2.42
C ALA A 93 9.99 -5.81 1.73
N VAL A 94 8.81 -5.58 1.15
CA VAL A 94 8.10 -6.61 0.36
C VAL A 94 8.89 -6.95 -0.91
N ARG A 95 9.44 -5.95 -1.61
CA ARG A 95 10.27 -6.16 -2.80
C ARG A 95 11.53 -6.97 -2.47
N ASP A 96 12.18 -6.66 -1.36
CA ASP A 96 13.42 -7.32 -0.94
C ASP A 96 13.17 -8.76 -0.50
N ALA A 97 12.02 -9.03 0.15
CA ALA A 97 11.66 -10.36 0.62
C ALA A 97 11.11 -11.27 -0.49
N LEU A 98 10.27 -10.76 -1.39
CA LEU A 98 9.59 -11.56 -2.43
C LEU A 98 10.25 -11.46 -3.81
N GLY A 99 11.17 -10.50 -3.99
CA GLY A 99 11.86 -10.24 -5.24
C GLY A 99 11.09 -9.35 -6.22
N LEU A 100 11.81 -8.89 -7.24
CA LEU A 100 11.29 -7.94 -8.24
C LEU A 100 10.11 -8.50 -9.04
N CYS A 101 10.14 -9.78 -9.39
CA CYS A 101 9.08 -10.41 -10.17
C CYS A 101 7.75 -10.47 -9.40
N ALA A 102 7.78 -10.68 -8.09
CA ALA A 102 6.59 -10.64 -7.25
C ALA A 102 6.07 -9.21 -7.14
N HIS A 103 6.97 -8.24 -6.88
CA HIS A 103 6.64 -6.82 -6.86
C HIS A 103 5.95 -6.35 -8.15
N GLN A 104 6.48 -6.75 -9.31
CA GLN A 104 5.90 -6.37 -10.60
C GLN A 104 4.49 -6.93 -10.80
N ARG A 105 4.24 -8.19 -10.41
CA ARG A 105 2.90 -8.79 -10.47
C ARG A 105 1.92 -8.08 -9.54
N LEU A 106 2.34 -7.76 -8.31
CA LEU A 106 1.56 -6.97 -7.38
C LEU A 106 1.24 -5.59 -7.96
N ARG A 107 2.21 -4.89 -8.56
CA ARG A 107 1.96 -3.59 -9.21
C ARG A 107 0.96 -3.71 -10.36
N MET A 108 1.17 -4.65 -11.28
CA MET A 108 0.29 -4.83 -12.44
C MET A 108 -1.16 -5.15 -12.03
N MET A 109 -1.33 -6.02 -11.02
CA MET A 109 -2.65 -6.42 -10.52
C MET A 109 -3.28 -5.38 -9.59
N LEU A 110 -2.48 -4.79 -8.70
CA LEU A 110 -2.94 -3.97 -7.57
C LEU A 110 -2.66 -2.48 -7.72
N VAL A 111 -2.11 -2.00 -8.83
CA VAL A 111 -1.94 -0.56 -9.08
C VAL A 111 -2.47 -0.26 -10.47
N ASP A 112 -1.96 -0.99 -11.46
CA ASP A 112 -2.33 -0.82 -12.86
C ASP A 112 -3.69 -1.50 -13.20
N ASP A 113 -4.28 -2.24 -12.24
CA ASP A 113 -5.58 -2.94 -12.33
C ASP A 113 -5.75 -3.81 -13.58
N LEU A 114 -4.66 -4.45 -14.02
CA LEU A 114 -4.67 -5.31 -15.20
C LEU A 114 -5.41 -6.62 -14.94
N SER A 115 -6.16 -7.07 -15.94
CA SER A 115 -6.75 -8.42 -15.94
C SER A 115 -5.66 -9.50 -16.07
N PHE A 116 -5.93 -10.72 -15.61
CA PHE A 116 -4.99 -11.85 -15.81
C PHE A 116 -4.69 -12.13 -17.28
N ARG A 117 -5.64 -11.85 -18.18
CA ARG A 117 -5.37 -11.94 -19.62
C ARG A 117 -4.32 -10.92 -20.06
N ALA A 118 -4.52 -9.64 -19.73
CA ALA A 118 -3.60 -8.57 -20.08
C ALA A 118 -2.20 -8.77 -19.43
N MET A 119 -2.16 -9.21 -18.17
CA MET A 119 -0.91 -9.56 -17.51
C MET A 119 -0.21 -10.74 -18.19
N GLY A 120 -0.98 -11.76 -18.60
CA GLY A 120 -0.48 -12.93 -19.31
C GLY A 120 0.12 -12.56 -20.67
N GLU A 121 -0.54 -11.72 -21.45
CA GLU A 121 -0.06 -11.22 -22.75
C GLU A 121 1.23 -10.40 -22.58
N ALA A 122 1.34 -9.58 -21.52
CA ALA A 122 2.53 -8.79 -21.25
C ALA A 122 3.74 -9.62 -20.78
N LEU A 123 3.52 -10.69 -19.98
CA LEU A 123 4.60 -11.47 -19.35
C LEU A 123 4.96 -12.76 -20.08
N PHE A 124 4.02 -13.31 -20.86
CA PHE A 124 4.19 -14.56 -21.60
C PHE A 124 3.70 -14.42 -23.05
N PRO A 125 4.32 -13.56 -23.87
CA PRO A 125 3.83 -13.25 -25.22
C PRO A 125 3.91 -14.43 -26.20
N THR A 126 4.70 -15.46 -25.87
CA THR A 126 4.98 -16.59 -26.77
C THR A 126 4.07 -17.80 -26.57
N ILE A 127 3.23 -17.81 -25.53
CA ILE A 127 2.30 -18.93 -25.25
C ILE A 127 0.85 -18.50 -25.48
N SER A 128 -0.05 -19.47 -25.62
CA SER A 128 -1.46 -19.17 -25.85
C SER A 128 -2.05 -18.34 -24.71
N SER A 129 -2.93 -17.39 -25.04
CA SER A 129 -3.53 -16.45 -24.09
C SER A 129 -4.22 -17.16 -22.91
N SER A 130 -4.93 -18.27 -23.15
CA SER A 130 -5.55 -19.08 -22.10
C SER A 130 -4.54 -19.72 -21.14
N SER A 131 -3.41 -20.23 -21.66
CA SER A 131 -2.35 -20.80 -20.84
C SER A 131 -1.60 -19.71 -20.06
N ALA A 132 -1.33 -18.56 -20.69
CA ALA A 132 -0.74 -17.40 -20.02
C ALA A 132 -1.62 -16.90 -18.88
N GLN A 133 -2.93 -16.76 -19.11
CA GLN A 133 -3.90 -16.32 -18.12
C GLN A 133 -3.94 -17.24 -16.90
N ARG A 134 -4.04 -18.57 -17.10
CA ARG A 134 -4.04 -19.53 -15.98
C ARG A 134 -2.74 -19.49 -15.20
N LYS A 135 -1.61 -19.43 -15.90
CA LYS A 135 -0.29 -19.35 -15.28
C LYS A 135 -0.14 -18.09 -14.43
N ILE A 136 -0.54 -16.93 -14.94
CA ILE A 136 -0.41 -15.69 -14.18
C ILE A 136 -1.41 -15.60 -13.03
N ALA A 137 -2.63 -16.13 -13.17
CA ALA A 137 -3.60 -16.20 -12.09
C ALA A 137 -3.04 -17.01 -10.90
N ALA A 138 -2.51 -18.21 -11.16
CA ALA A 138 -1.87 -19.04 -10.13
C ALA A 138 -0.65 -18.35 -9.49
N GLN A 139 0.18 -17.68 -10.29
CA GLN A 139 1.32 -16.91 -9.76
C GLN A 139 0.87 -15.72 -8.89
N CYS A 140 -0.21 -15.04 -9.27
CA CYS A 140 -0.76 -13.94 -8.48
C CYS A 140 -1.35 -14.42 -7.16
N ALA A 141 -2.10 -15.53 -7.17
CA ALA A 141 -2.63 -16.16 -5.97
C ALA A 141 -1.51 -16.52 -4.99
N LEU A 142 -0.45 -17.19 -5.47
CA LEU A 142 0.72 -17.52 -4.65
C LEU A 142 1.38 -16.28 -4.04
N VAL A 143 1.60 -15.24 -4.85
CA VAL A 143 2.25 -14.00 -4.37
C VAL A 143 1.38 -13.27 -3.34
N LEU A 144 0.06 -13.32 -3.47
CA LEU A 144 -0.87 -12.74 -2.48
C LEU A 144 -0.82 -13.48 -1.14
N GLU A 145 -0.73 -14.81 -1.16
CA GLU A 145 -0.53 -15.61 0.07
C GLU A 145 0.83 -15.34 0.72
N GLN A 146 1.90 -15.25 -0.08
CA GLN A 146 3.22 -14.87 0.41
C GLN A 146 3.23 -13.46 1.02
N LEU A 147 2.49 -12.52 0.43
CA LEU A 147 2.33 -11.18 0.96
C LEU A 147 1.64 -11.19 2.34
N ALA A 148 0.56 -11.95 2.51
CA ALA A 148 -0.10 -12.09 3.81
C ALA A 148 0.80 -12.72 4.87
N ALA A 149 1.51 -13.79 4.51
CA ALA A 149 2.47 -14.43 5.40
C ALA A 149 3.56 -13.45 5.84
N LEU A 150 4.10 -12.67 4.89
CA LEU A 150 5.13 -11.68 5.17
C LEU A 150 4.63 -10.55 6.08
N GLU A 151 3.43 -10.03 5.84
CA GLU A 151 2.84 -9.03 6.73
C GLU A 151 2.67 -9.55 8.16
N GLU A 152 2.28 -10.82 8.32
CA GLU A 152 2.20 -11.44 9.63
C GLU A 152 3.57 -11.50 10.33
N THR A 153 4.63 -11.84 9.61
CA THR A 153 5.99 -11.79 10.18
C THR A 153 6.38 -10.37 10.63
N PHE A 154 6.02 -9.34 9.86
CA PHE A 154 6.28 -7.95 10.23
C PHE A 154 5.47 -7.53 11.46
N ARG A 155 4.20 -7.94 11.56
CA ARG A 155 3.36 -7.68 12.74
C ARG A 155 3.96 -8.30 14.00
N ARG A 156 4.35 -9.58 13.94
CA ARG A 156 4.99 -10.28 15.07
C ARG A 156 6.29 -9.59 15.49
N ALA A 157 7.15 -9.24 14.53
CA ALA A 157 8.39 -8.51 14.81
C ALA A 157 8.14 -7.15 15.47
N ALA A 158 7.11 -6.40 15.04
CA ALA A 158 6.74 -5.13 15.64
C ALA A 158 6.20 -5.28 17.07
N GLN A 159 5.41 -6.32 17.35
CA GLN A 159 4.92 -6.63 18.70
C GLN A 159 6.07 -6.97 19.65
N GLU A 160 7.03 -7.77 19.21
CA GLU A 160 8.20 -8.13 20.02
C GLU A 160 9.08 -6.92 20.35
N LYS A 161 9.27 -5.99 19.40
CA LYS A 161 9.98 -4.73 19.68
C LYS A 161 9.29 -3.88 20.76
N ARG A 162 7.95 -3.83 20.75
CA ARG A 162 7.15 -3.10 21.75
C ARG A 162 7.23 -3.72 23.14
N LYS A 163 7.26 -5.06 23.24
CA LYS A 163 7.43 -5.74 24.54
C LYS A 163 8.82 -5.49 25.16
N ARG A 164 9.85 -5.33 24.32
CA ARG A 164 11.24 -5.10 24.76
C ARG A 164 11.55 -3.66 25.15
N THR A 165 10.69 -2.69 24.84
CA THR A 165 10.89 -1.28 25.23
C THR A 165 10.22 -1.06 26.59
N PRO A 166 10.98 -0.92 27.71
CA PRO A 166 10.37 -0.62 29.01
C PRO A 166 9.69 0.75 28.95
N LYS A 167 8.48 0.86 29.52
CA LYS A 167 7.81 2.14 29.74
C LYS A 167 8.72 3.01 30.60
N THR A 168 9.35 4.03 30.03
CA THR A 168 9.99 5.09 30.82
C THR A 168 8.87 5.84 31.55
N THR A 169 8.67 5.49 32.83
CA THR A 169 7.81 6.26 33.75
C THR A 169 8.39 7.68 33.82
N PRO A 170 7.61 8.74 33.54
CA PRO A 170 8.13 10.09 33.71
C PRO A 170 8.38 10.31 35.20
N ALA A 171 9.62 10.57 35.57
CA ALA A 171 10.00 10.92 36.93
C ALA A 171 9.35 12.26 37.27
N HIS A 172 8.33 12.24 38.12
CA HIS A 172 7.80 13.45 38.73
C HIS A 172 8.89 14.06 39.61
N SER A 173 9.57 15.10 39.13
CA SER A 173 10.37 15.98 39.98
C SER A 173 9.44 16.66 40.98
N LYS A 174 9.37 16.12 42.20
CA LYS A 174 8.85 16.84 43.36
C LYS A 174 9.82 17.98 43.67
N VAL A 175 9.46 19.19 43.26
CA VAL A 175 9.96 20.41 43.87
C VAL A 175 9.17 20.57 45.17
N LEU A 176 9.79 20.29 46.32
CA LEU A 176 9.30 20.79 47.60
C LEU A 176 10.12 22.03 47.96
N LYS A 177 9.37 23.11 48.25
CA LYS A 177 9.79 24.37 48.84
C LYS A 177 10.19 24.18 50.30
#